data_AF-A0A931YKS1-F1
#
_entry.id   AF-A0A931YKS1-F1
#
_cell.length_a   1.000
_cell.length_b   1.000
_cell.length_c   1.000
_cell.angle_alpha   90.00
_cell.angle_beta   90.00
_cell.angle_gamma   90.00
#
_symmetry.space_group_name_H-M   'P 1'
#
loop_
_entity.id
_entity.type
_entity.pdbx_description
1 polymer ?
#
loop_
_entity_poly.entity_id
_entity_poly.type
_entity_poly.pdbx_seq_one_letter_code
_entity_poly.pdbx_strand_id
1 'polypeptide(L)'
;MGHIDLATPVAHIWFLRSLPSRLGLIMGMSATELEKVIYFAGYIVTKVYDDEKARLLKDLDSEFKAKVKAASDERTKEALKEKLLEAKKEIEEVKEGLVLDEIQFHSYSIKYSTLFEAGIGAEAVYNICRSVDLNKLLTDLEKAYESAGSGERDKINKRLSLVRSLISSGQRPEWMFLTRVPVIPPGLRPMVPLDGGRFATSDVNDLYRRVINRNNRLKKLKEIGAPDVILRNEKRILQEAVDALIDSSIRHGSSSAGALTAAQRRELKSLSDNLKGKRGLFRQNLLGKRVDYSGRSVIVVGPTLHLDQCGLPKHMALELFRPFVISKLVKRELAFNIRGANKLIDEGIPEVWEMLEEVISNKYVLLNRAPTLHRLGIQAFRPTLIEGNAIQVHPLVCTAFNADFDGDQMAVHVPLGDEAQMEAKEIMASNKNILKPGSGNVVVSIDKLDIILGCYWMTKIVEGSRGEGLIFPSPNHAITAYDYGVVDFRAKIRVLPTNKPKYREFNGEIFETSVGRLLFNTVLPADYPFVNETITKKVLARIVSDCITRYGIDAVPDIVNKVKRFGFDYATRSGISWAVGDVSVPKEK
;
A
#
# COMPACT_ATOMS: atom_id res chain seq x y z
N MET A 1 -9.19 29.84 -1.82
CA MET A 1 -10.18 28.86 -2.35
C MET A 1 -11.53 29.54 -2.43
N GLY A 2 -12.40 29.13 -3.36
CA GLY A 2 -13.77 29.62 -3.38
C GLY A 2 -14.58 29.00 -2.23
N HIS A 3 -15.76 29.55 -1.94
CA HIS A 3 -16.72 28.94 -1.01
C HIS A 3 -18.15 29.14 -1.49
N ILE A 4 -19.06 28.32 -0.97
CA ILE A 4 -20.51 28.42 -1.18
C ILE A 4 -21.13 28.80 0.15
N ASP A 5 -21.76 29.97 0.23
CA ASP A 5 -22.60 30.36 1.37
C ASP A 5 -23.94 29.60 1.33
N LEU A 6 -24.12 28.67 2.27
CA LEU A 6 -25.34 27.87 2.37
C LEU A 6 -26.49 28.69 2.95
N ALA A 7 -27.69 28.46 2.45
CA ALA A 7 -28.92 29.11 2.92
C ALA A 7 -29.41 28.56 4.27
N THR A 8 -28.86 27.43 4.71
CA THR A 8 -29.15 26.78 5.99
C THR A 8 -27.89 26.05 6.47
N PRO A 9 -27.64 25.94 7.78
CA PRO A 9 -26.59 25.07 8.29
C PRO A 9 -26.85 23.61 7.91
N VAL A 10 -25.78 22.89 7.58
CA VAL A 10 -25.80 21.49 7.15
C VAL A 10 -24.82 20.70 8.03
N ALA A 11 -25.22 19.55 8.56
CA ALA A 11 -24.33 18.72 9.37
C ALA A 11 -23.24 18.09 8.51
N HIS A 12 -21.99 18.06 8.98
CA HIS A 12 -20.95 17.36 8.23
C HIS A 12 -21.07 15.83 8.43
N ILE A 13 -21.20 15.08 7.32
CA ILE A 13 -21.49 13.64 7.33
C ILE A 13 -20.52 12.82 8.20
N TRP A 14 -19.22 13.15 8.21
CA TRP A 14 -18.26 12.45 9.06
C TRP A 14 -18.57 12.56 10.56
N PHE A 15 -18.96 13.72 11.08
CA PHE A 15 -19.25 13.85 12.52
C PHE A 15 -20.61 13.26 12.91
N LEU A 16 -21.52 13.15 11.94
CA LEU A 16 -22.84 12.54 12.10
C LEU A 16 -22.78 11.02 12.05
N ARG A 17 -22.19 10.45 11.00
CA ARG A 17 -22.28 9.03 10.64
C ARG A 17 -21.02 8.21 10.92
N SER A 18 -19.90 8.82 11.32
CA SER A 18 -18.74 8.03 11.76
C SER A 18 -19.12 7.16 12.94
N LEU A 19 -18.46 6.01 13.10
CA LEU A 19 -18.55 5.19 14.30
C LEU A 19 -17.30 5.41 15.15
N PRO A 20 -17.40 5.96 16.37
CA PRO A 20 -18.60 6.52 17.00
C PRO A 20 -19.01 7.90 16.43
N SER A 21 -20.30 8.24 16.53
CA SER A 21 -20.83 9.55 16.08
C SER A 21 -20.37 10.63 17.04
N ARG A 22 -19.62 11.62 16.57
CA ARG A 22 -19.12 12.70 17.43
C ARG A 22 -20.26 13.61 17.89
N LEU A 23 -21.21 13.91 17.00
CA LEU A 23 -22.40 14.66 17.35
C LEU A 23 -23.29 13.88 18.34
N GLY A 24 -23.49 12.58 18.11
CA GLY A 24 -24.26 11.73 19.03
C GLY A 24 -23.64 11.70 20.44
N LEU A 25 -22.31 11.60 20.54
CA LEU A 25 -21.60 11.64 21.83
C LEU A 25 -21.75 12.98 22.56
N ILE A 26 -21.71 14.11 21.85
CA ILE A 26 -21.91 15.44 22.47
C ILE A 26 -23.34 15.55 23.00
N MET A 27 -24.32 15.27 22.14
CA MET A 27 -25.75 15.38 22.47
C MET A 27 -26.23 14.33 23.48
N GLY A 28 -25.47 13.24 23.68
CA GLY A 28 -25.90 12.12 24.52
C GLY A 28 -27.00 11.28 23.88
N MET A 29 -27.11 11.30 22.55
CA MET A 29 -28.17 10.66 21.77
C MET A 29 -27.61 9.56 20.88
N SER A 30 -28.47 8.64 20.43
CA SER A 30 -28.06 7.66 19.42
C SER A 30 -27.85 8.34 18.06
N ALA A 31 -26.94 7.79 17.24
CA ALA A 31 -26.72 8.29 15.88
C ALA A 31 -27.99 8.19 15.02
N THR A 32 -28.80 7.16 15.23
CA THR A 32 -30.07 6.93 14.51
C THR A 32 -31.12 7.99 14.82
N GLU A 33 -31.28 8.38 16.08
CA GLU A 33 -32.19 9.47 16.46
C GLU A 33 -31.74 10.80 15.89
N LEU A 34 -30.43 11.07 15.94
CA LEU A 34 -29.86 12.30 15.39
C LEU A 34 -30.04 12.39 13.87
N GLU A 35 -29.91 11.27 13.16
CA GLU A 35 -30.20 11.19 11.73
C GLU A 35 -31.66 11.51 11.42
N LYS A 36 -32.62 10.97 12.20
CA LYS A 36 -34.04 11.30 12.02
C LYS A 36 -34.28 12.81 12.08
N VAL A 37 -33.65 13.50 13.04
CA VAL A 37 -33.78 14.95 13.19
C VAL A 37 -33.15 15.70 12.02
N ILE A 38 -31.91 15.37 11.65
CA ILE A 38 -31.15 16.08 10.60
C ILE A 38 -31.79 15.93 9.22
N TYR A 39 -32.32 14.74 8.90
CA TYR A 39 -32.98 14.47 7.62
C TYR A 39 -34.49 14.75 7.61
N PHE A 40 -34.99 15.54 8.59
CA PHE A 40 -36.37 16.00 8.65
C PHE A 40 -37.42 14.88 8.78
N ALA A 41 -37.08 13.77 9.46
CA ALA A 41 -37.98 12.67 9.77
C ALA A 41 -38.52 12.71 11.22
N GLY A 42 -37.92 13.50 12.11
CA GLY A 42 -38.37 13.67 13.50
C GLY A 42 -38.00 15.05 14.06
N TYR A 43 -38.69 15.46 15.12
CA TYR A 43 -38.50 16.72 15.82
C TYR A 43 -37.67 16.50 17.08
N ILE A 44 -36.83 17.46 17.46
CA ILE A 44 -36.09 17.46 18.72
C ILE A 44 -36.65 18.55 19.63
N VAL A 45 -36.94 18.21 20.87
CA VAL A 45 -37.36 19.18 21.89
C VAL A 45 -36.17 20.07 22.24
N THR A 46 -36.28 21.37 21.96
CA THR A 46 -35.22 22.35 22.17
C THR A 46 -35.30 23.01 23.53
N LYS A 47 -36.51 23.16 24.08
CA LYS A 47 -36.76 23.82 25.35
C LYS A 47 -38.01 23.28 26.01
N VAL A 48 -37.98 23.10 27.32
CA VAL A 48 -39.14 22.70 28.12
C VAL A 48 -39.42 23.78 29.17
N TYR A 49 -40.70 24.10 29.37
CA TYR A 49 -41.14 25.06 30.37
C TYR A 49 -41.56 24.33 31.64
N ASP A 50 -40.65 24.23 32.62
CA ASP A 50 -40.88 23.45 33.85
C ASP A 50 -42.05 23.97 34.70
N ASP A 51 -42.31 25.29 34.68
CA ASP A 51 -43.44 25.90 35.39
C ASP A 51 -44.78 25.43 34.82
N GLU A 52 -44.90 25.42 33.49
CA GLU A 52 -46.08 24.93 32.77
C GLU A 52 -46.20 23.40 32.89
N LYS A 53 -45.08 22.67 32.94
CA LYS A 53 -45.07 21.23 33.25
C LYS A 53 -45.70 20.94 34.60
N ALA A 54 -45.30 21.66 35.64
CA ALA A 54 -45.85 21.51 36.98
C ALA A 54 -47.35 21.89 37.06
N ARG A 55 -47.75 22.92 36.30
CA ARG A 55 -49.15 23.34 36.19
C ARG A 55 -50.01 22.28 35.49
N LEU A 56 -49.58 21.77 34.34
CA LEU A 56 -50.28 20.72 33.59
C LEU A 56 -50.43 19.45 34.41
N LEU A 57 -49.41 19.05 35.19
CA LEU A 57 -49.52 17.89 36.09
C LEU A 57 -50.57 18.09 37.18
N LYS A 58 -50.66 19.31 37.76
CA LYS A 58 -51.69 19.65 38.75
C LYS A 58 -53.09 19.69 38.14
N ASP A 59 -53.23 20.29 36.96
CA ASP A 59 -54.50 20.39 36.26
C ASP A 59 -55.01 18.99 35.86
N LEU A 60 -54.12 18.12 35.36
CA LEU A 60 -54.41 16.73 35.03
C LEU A 60 -54.89 15.93 36.27
N ASP A 61 -54.23 16.11 37.41
CA ASP A 61 -54.64 15.49 38.68
C ASP A 61 -56.01 16.00 39.17
N SER A 62 -56.32 17.27 38.92
CA SER A 62 -57.61 17.87 39.29
C SER A 62 -58.74 17.38 38.38
N GLU A 63 -58.52 17.32 37.06
CA GLU A 63 -59.47 16.79 36.09
C GLU A 63 -59.79 15.32 36.37
N PHE A 64 -58.77 14.53 36.69
CA PHE A 64 -58.95 13.13 37.02
C PHE A 64 -59.79 12.95 38.29
N LYS A 65 -59.51 13.72 39.34
CA LYS A 65 -60.34 13.70 40.57
C LYS A 65 -61.80 14.06 40.28
N ALA A 66 -62.05 14.99 39.35
CA ALA A 66 -63.40 15.34 38.92
C ALA A 66 -64.07 14.20 38.12
N LYS A 67 -63.37 13.60 37.15
CA LYS A 67 -63.89 12.51 36.30
C LYS A 67 -64.12 11.20 37.08
N VAL A 68 -63.29 10.90 38.08
CA VAL A 68 -63.47 9.72 38.96
C VAL A 68 -64.67 9.88 39.90
N LYS A 69 -64.96 11.10 40.35
CA LYS A 69 -66.18 11.40 41.15
C LYS A 69 -67.46 11.29 40.33
N ALA A 70 -67.40 11.56 39.02
CA ALA A 70 -68.55 11.49 38.11
C ALA A 70 -68.84 10.05 37.59
N ALA A 71 -67.88 9.14 37.67
CA ALA A 71 -68.02 7.76 37.18
C ALA A 71 -68.58 6.81 38.27
N SER A 72 -69.69 6.13 37.97
CA SER A 72 -70.33 5.14 38.87
C SER A 72 -69.73 3.74 38.76
N ASP A 73 -69.25 3.35 37.57
CA ASP A 73 -68.83 1.97 37.27
C ASP A 73 -67.34 1.71 37.57
N GLU A 74 -67.03 0.57 38.19
CA GLU A 74 -65.65 0.22 38.59
C GLU A 74 -64.70 0.10 37.38
N ARG A 75 -65.20 -0.44 36.26
CA ARG A 75 -64.48 -0.60 34.99
C ARG A 75 -64.06 0.73 34.34
N THR A 76 -64.87 1.78 34.50
CA THR A 76 -64.54 3.12 33.96
C THR A 76 -63.53 3.85 34.82
N LYS A 77 -63.51 3.61 36.15
CA LYS A 77 -62.49 4.13 37.06
C LYS A 77 -61.11 3.54 36.78
N GLU A 78 -61.01 2.26 36.46
CA GLU A 78 -59.75 1.63 36.06
C GLU A 78 -59.21 2.17 34.73
N ALA A 79 -60.06 2.27 33.71
CA ALA A 79 -59.66 2.85 32.42
C ALA A 79 -59.23 4.33 32.52
N LEU A 80 -59.84 5.11 33.42
CA LEU A 80 -59.43 6.49 33.70
C LEU A 80 -58.08 6.55 34.43
N LYS A 81 -57.80 5.60 35.34
CA LYS A 81 -56.50 5.52 36.03
C LYS A 81 -55.39 5.23 35.03
N GLU A 82 -55.61 4.28 34.13
CA GLU A 82 -54.64 3.92 33.09
C GLU A 82 -54.33 5.11 32.18
N LYS A 83 -55.35 5.83 31.71
CA LYS A 83 -55.17 7.05 30.89
C LYS A 83 -54.48 8.20 31.61
N LEU A 84 -54.70 8.37 32.92
CA LEU A 84 -53.96 9.37 33.70
C LEU A 84 -52.49 8.97 33.83
N LEU A 85 -52.23 7.69 34.09
CA LEU A 85 -50.86 7.18 34.26
C LEU A 85 -50.08 7.32 32.95
N GLU A 86 -50.74 7.04 31.81
CA GLU A 86 -50.20 7.27 30.48
C GLU A 86 -49.95 8.76 30.23
N ALA A 87 -50.91 9.65 30.47
CA ALA A 87 -50.74 11.09 30.27
C ALA A 87 -49.68 11.72 31.20
N LYS A 88 -49.57 11.26 32.45
CA LYS A 88 -48.47 11.66 33.34
C LYS A 88 -47.12 11.23 32.80
N LYS A 89 -47.03 10.01 32.30
CA LYS A 89 -45.82 9.48 31.68
C LYS A 89 -45.44 10.27 30.43
N GLU A 90 -46.41 10.60 29.56
CA GLU A 90 -46.19 11.46 28.38
C GLU A 90 -45.59 12.82 28.79
N ILE A 91 -46.16 13.48 29.81
CA ILE A 91 -45.66 14.79 30.29
C ILE A 91 -44.27 14.66 30.93
N GLU A 92 -44.02 13.61 31.71
CA GLU A 92 -42.74 13.39 32.37
C GLU A 92 -41.62 13.05 31.39
N GLU A 93 -41.92 12.30 30.33
CA GLU A 93 -40.98 11.92 29.27
C GLU A 93 -40.48 13.12 28.47
N VAL A 94 -41.26 14.19 28.33
CA VAL A 94 -40.84 15.43 27.66
C VAL A 94 -39.68 16.08 28.43
N LYS A 95 -38.50 15.97 27.82
CA LYS A 95 -37.21 16.52 28.26
C LYS A 95 -36.47 17.12 27.07
N GLU A 96 -35.56 18.04 27.33
CA GLU A 96 -34.67 18.58 26.30
C GLU A 96 -33.86 17.46 25.64
N GLY A 97 -33.77 17.49 24.31
CA GLY A 97 -33.11 16.46 23.52
C GLY A 97 -33.96 15.22 23.20
N LEU A 98 -35.20 15.13 23.68
CA LEU A 98 -36.13 14.06 23.27
C LEU A 98 -36.46 14.20 21.77
N VAL A 99 -36.43 13.08 21.04
CA VAL A 99 -36.83 13.02 19.63
C VAL A 99 -38.24 12.47 19.51
N LEU A 100 -39.10 13.22 18.84
CA LEU A 100 -40.49 12.86 18.55
C LEU A 100 -40.65 12.61 17.06
N ASP A 101 -41.26 11.48 16.68
CA ASP A 101 -41.66 11.26 15.29
C ASP A 101 -42.84 12.19 14.92
N GLU A 102 -43.12 12.39 13.63
CA GLU A 102 -44.10 13.40 13.17
C GLU A 102 -45.51 13.23 13.77
N ILE A 103 -45.97 11.97 13.90
CA ILE A 103 -47.28 11.64 14.51
C ILE A 103 -47.29 11.99 16.01
N GLN A 104 -46.21 11.67 16.72
CA GLN A 104 -46.07 11.96 18.15
C GLN A 104 -45.96 13.46 18.40
N PHE A 105 -45.20 14.16 17.57
CA PHE A 105 -45.11 15.62 17.66
C PHE A 105 -46.48 16.26 17.43
N HIS A 106 -47.26 15.80 16.44
CA HIS A 106 -48.59 16.34 16.21
C HIS A 106 -49.54 16.09 17.39
N SER A 107 -49.57 14.88 17.95
CA SER A 107 -50.41 14.58 19.11
C SER A 107 -49.99 15.37 20.35
N TYR A 108 -48.68 15.49 20.62
CA TYR A 108 -48.15 16.24 21.76
C TYR A 108 -48.32 17.73 21.58
N SER A 109 -48.21 18.26 20.36
CA SER A 109 -48.45 19.67 20.06
C SER A 109 -49.93 20.05 20.25
N ILE A 110 -50.86 19.12 20.00
CA ILE A 110 -52.29 19.35 20.26
C ILE A 110 -52.59 19.29 21.77
N LYS A 111 -52.07 18.28 22.46
CA LYS A 111 -52.34 18.05 23.90
C LYS A 111 -51.60 19.04 24.81
N TYR A 112 -50.36 19.39 24.48
CA TYR A 112 -49.38 20.03 25.37
C TYR A 112 -48.67 21.22 24.70
N SER A 113 -49.40 22.04 23.94
CA SER A 113 -48.84 23.16 23.16
C SER A 113 -48.00 24.15 23.96
N THR A 114 -48.30 24.38 25.24
CA THR A 114 -47.59 25.32 26.11
C THR A 114 -46.37 24.71 26.82
N LEU A 115 -46.19 23.39 26.75
CA LEU A 115 -45.21 22.67 27.56
C LEU A 115 -43.79 22.77 26.99
N PHE A 116 -43.63 22.74 25.67
CA PHE A 116 -42.32 22.61 25.04
C PHE A 116 -42.24 23.29 23.68
N GLU A 117 -41.01 23.62 23.28
CA GLU A 117 -40.66 24.01 21.91
C GLU A 117 -39.86 22.88 21.27
N ALA A 118 -40.14 22.59 19.99
CA ALA A 118 -39.36 21.63 19.23
C ALA A 118 -38.93 22.17 17.88
N GLY A 119 -37.72 21.81 17.48
CA GLY A 119 -37.12 22.13 16.19
C GLY A 119 -36.95 20.88 15.33
N ILE A 120 -36.68 21.07 14.04
CA ILE A 120 -36.39 19.99 13.09
C ILE A 120 -35.24 20.38 12.17
N GLY A 121 -34.49 19.38 11.70
CA GLY A 121 -33.38 19.56 10.77
C GLY A 121 -32.06 19.91 11.45
N ALA A 122 -31.02 20.04 10.63
CA ALA A 122 -29.67 20.39 11.09
C ALA A 122 -29.60 21.75 11.82
N GLU A 123 -30.51 22.68 11.51
CA GLU A 123 -30.57 24.01 12.14
C GLU A 123 -30.93 23.93 13.64
N ALA A 124 -31.85 23.04 14.01
CA ALA A 124 -32.22 22.83 15.41
C ALA A 124 -31.03 22.28 16.22
N VAL A 125 -30.35 21.26 15.68
CA VAL A 125 -29.17 20.66 16.33
C VAL A 125 -28.02 21.66 16.39
N TYR A 126 -27.80 22.45 15.33
CA TYR A 126 -26.80 23.51 15.31
C TYR A 126 -27.01 24.53 16.42
N ASN A 127 -28.26 24.97 16.63
CA ASN A 127 -28.58 25.93 17.68
C ASN A 127 -28.36 25.35 19.09
N ILE A 128 -28.69 24.07 19.30
CA ILE A 128 -28.37 23.38 20.57
C ILE A 128 -26.86 23.30 20.76
N CYS A 129 -26.11 22.83 19.76
CA CYS A 129 -24.65 22.78 19.84
C CYS A 129 -24.00 24.15 20.10
N ARG A 130 -24.61 25.23 19.63
CA ARG A 130 -24.13 26.61 19.85
C ARG A 130 -24.39 27.11 21.27
N SER A 131 -25.47 26.66 21.92
CA SER A 131 -25.83 27.07 23.30
C SER A 131 -25.18 26.22 24.39
N VAL A 132 -24.63 25.04 24.05
CA VAL A 132 -23.97 24.14 25.00
C VAL A 132 -22.71 24.78 25.60
N ASP A 133 -22.65 24.80 26.93
CA ASP A 133 -21.46 25.14 27.70
C ASP A 133 -20.65 23.87 28.02
N LEU A 134 -19.49 23.73 27.38
CA LEU A 134 -18.64 22.55 27.50
C LEU A 134 -18.10 22.35 28.93
N ASN A 135 -17.86 23.42 29.69
CA ASN A 135 -17.32 23.30 31.04
C ASN A 135 -18.37 22.76 32.01
N LYS A 136 -19.61 23.25 31.89
CA LYS A 136 -20.74 22.71 32.65
C LYS A 136 -20.99 21.25 32.30
N LEU A 137 -21.04 20.93 31.00
CA LEU A 137 -21.20 19.57 30.51
C LEU A 137 -20.10 18.63 31.02
N LEU A 138 -18.85 19.10 31.10
CA LEU A 138 -17.75 18.33 31.67
C LEU A 138 -18.02 18.00 33.15
N THR A 139 -18.37 18.99 33.96
CA THR A 139 -18.65 18.78 35.40
C THR A 139 -19.86 17.86 35.64
N ASP A 140 -20.89 17.95 34.80
CA ASP A 140 -22.08 17.11 34.89
C ASP A 140 -21.76 15.65 34.52
N LEU A 141 -20.94 15.45 33.49
CA LEU A 141 -20.50 14.12 33.08
C LEU A 141 -19.54 13.47 34.09
N GLU A 142 -18.70 14.25 34.78
CA GLU A 142 -17.83 13.74 35.84
C GLU A 142 -18.64 13.24 37.04
N LYS A 143 -19.64 14.01 37.48
CA LYS A 143 -20.59 13.57 38.52
C LYS A 143 -21.36 12.31 38.09
N ALA A 144 -21.88 12.30 36.86
CA ALA A 144 -22.59 11.15 36.33
C ALA A 144 -21.72 9.88 36.28
N TYR A 145 -20.43 10.04 35.98
CA TYR A 145 -19.47 8.94 35.93
C TYR A 145 -19.26 8.25 37.29
N GLU A 146 -19.21 9.04 38.37
CA GLU A 146 -19.09 8.52 39.75
C GLU A 146 -20.31 7.68 40.13
N SER A 147 -21.52 8.16 39.81
CA SER A 147 -22.79 7.49 40.13
C SER A 147 -23.18 6.33 39.20
N ALA A 148 -22.58 6.23 38.02
CA ALA A 148 -23.01 5.29 36.99
C ALA A 148 -22.59 3.83 37.24
N GLY A 149 -23.41 2.88 36.76
CA GLY A 149 -23.06 1.46 36.70
C GLY A 149 -21.99 1.14 35.65
N SER A 150 -21.46 -0.09 35.64
CA SER A 150 -20.32 -0.49 34.79
C SER A 150 -20.51 -0.23 33.28
N GLY A 151 -21.68 -0.57 32.72
CA GLY A 151 -21.96 -0.36 31.28
C GLY A 151 -22.24 1.09 30.88
N GLU A 152 -22.74 1.91 31.81
CA GLU A 152 -22.96 3.34 31.59
C GLU A 152 -21.67 4.15 31.70
N ARG A 153 -20.77 3.73 32.60
CA ARG A 153 -19.42 4.31 32.75
C ARG A 153 -18.66 4.31 31.43
N ASP A 154 -18.70 3.24 30.65
CA ASP A 154 -18.03 3.18 29.34
C ASP A 154 -18.59 4.20 28.33
N LYS A 155 -19.91 4.41 28.33
CA LYS A 155 -20.55 5.41 27.47
C LYS A 155 -20.18 6.82 27.91
N ILE A 156 -20.24 7.10 29.21
CA ILE A 156 -19.89 8.40 29.78
C ILE A 156 -18.41 8.70 29.55
N ASN A 157 -17.52 7.71 29.70
CA ASN A 157 -16.09 7.87 29.46
C ASN A 157 -15.77 8.28 28.01
N LYS A 158 -16.45 7.69 27.02
CA LYS A 158 -16.34 8.11 25.62
C LYS A 158 -16.79 9.55 25.40
N ARG A 159 -17.83 10.01 26.10
CA ARG A 159 -18.31 11.41 26.06
C ARG A 159 -17.30 12.34 26.73
N LEU A 160 -16.83 12.01 27.94
CA LEU A 160 -15.82 12.77 28.68
C LEU A 160 -14.54 12.94 27.87
N SER A 161 -14.06 11.87 27.23
CA SER A 161 -12.87 11.92 26.37
C SER A 161 -13.04 12.92 25.21
N LEU A 162 -14.21 12.95 24.57
CA LEU A 162 -14.50 13.90 23.51
C LEU A 162 -14.60 15.35 24.02
N VAL A 163 -15.34 15.58 25.11
CA VAL A 163 -15.51 16.92 25.70
C VAL A 163 -14.16 17.49 26.16
N ARG A 164 -13.34 16.70 26.85
CA ARG A 164 -11.99 17.10 27.26
C ARG A 164 -11.10 17.47 26.06
N SER A 165 -11.19 16.70 24.97
CA SER A 165 -10.45 16.97 23.73
C SER A 165 -10.90 18.26 23.04
N LEU A 166 -12.20 18.56 23.05
CA LEU A 166 -12.73 19.82 22.51
C LEU A 166 -12.28 21.03 23.33
N ILE A 167 -12.33 20.92 24.67
CA ILE A 167 -11.87 22.00 25.57
C ILE A 167 -10.36 22.25 25.40
N SER A 168 -9.54 21.19 25.40
CA SER A 168 -8.08 21.34 25.28
C SER A 168 -7.65 21.90 23.92
N SER A 169 -8.42 21.63 22.86
CA SER A 169 -8.17 22.15 21.50
C SER A 169 -8.87 23.49 21.20
N GLY A 170 -9.66 24.02 22.14
CA GLY A 170 -10.45 25.24 21.92
C GLY A 170 -11.50 25.11 20.82
N GLN A 171 -11.95 23.89 20.50
CA GLN A 171 -12.92 23.62 19.45
C GLN A 171 -14.35 23.69 19.99
N ARG A 172 -15.25 24.27 19.20
CA ARG A 172 -16.66 24.36 19.56
C ARG A 172 -17.53 23.32 18.82
N PRO A 173 -18.57 22.76 19.45
CA PRO A 173 -19.41 21.73 18.84
C PRO A 173 -20.10 22.18 17.55
N GLU A 174 -20.49 23.45 17.45
CA GLU A 174 -21.20 23.96 16.28
C GLU A 174 -20.35 23.97 14.99
N TRP A 175 -19.02 23.87 15.09
CA TRP A 175 -18.13 23.76 13.93
C TRP A 175 -18.25 22.42 13.19
N MET A 176 -18.95 21.44 13.77
CA MET A 176 -19.33 20.20 13.09
C MET A 176 -20.43 20.42 12.03
N PHE A 177 -21.00 21.63 11.97
CA PHE A 177 -21.94 22.06 10.95
C PHE A 177 -21.27 23.03 9.99
N LEU A 178 -21.62 22.88 8.71
CA LEU A 178 -21.16 23.72 7.63
C LEU A 178 -22.21 24.81 7.37
N THR A 179 -21.80 26.06 7.56
CA THR A 179 -22.52 27.25 7.06
C THR A 179 -21.96 27.69 5.70
N ARG A 180 -20.67 27.39 5.46
CA ARG A 180 -19.96 27.63 4.22
C ARG A 180 -19.26 26.36 3.77
N VAL A 181 -19.40 25.99 2.50
CA VAL A 181 -18.70 24.84 1.92
C VAL A 181 -17.54 25.32 1.06
N PRO A 182 -16.28 24.93 1.35
CA PRO A 182 -15.14 25.29 0.52
C PRO A 182 -15.20 24.58 -0.84
N VAL A 183 -14.79 25.29 -1.89
CA VAL A 183 -14.72 24.79 -3.26
C VAL A 183 -13.26 24.57 -3.64
N ILE A 184 -12.90 23.33 -3.98
CA ILE A 184 -11.52 23.01 -4.38
C ILE A 184 -11.13 23.78 -5.66
N PRO A 185 -9.86 24.18 -5.81
CA PRO A 185 -9.37 24.87 -6.99
C PRO A 185 -9.69 24.13 -8.31
N PRO A 186 -10.03 24.85 -9.39
CA PRO A 186 -10.37 24.23 -10.68
C PRO A 186 -9.30 23.27 -11.24
N GLY A 187 -8.01 23.55 -10.98
CA GLY A 187 -6.91 22.67 -11.40
C GLY A 187 -6.97 21.25 -10.79
N LEU A 188 -7.64 21.07 -9.65
CA LEU A 188 -7.85 19.76 -9.01
C LEU A 188 -9.16 19.08 -9.46
N ARG A 189 -9.98 19.77 -10.26
CA ARG A 189 -11.25 19.27 -10.82
C ARG A 189 -11.37 19.67 -12.30
N PRO A 190 -10.41 19.26 -13.15
CA PRO A 190 -10.30 19.75 -14.50
C PRO A 190 -11.52 19.40 -15.35
N MET A 191 -11.74 20.23 -16.36
CA MET A 191 -12.64 19.97 -17.48
C MET A 191 -11.75 19.91 -18.72
N VAL A 192 -11.60 18.72 -19.28
CA VAL A 192 -10.67 18.46 -20.38
C VAL A 192 -11.47 18.38 -21.68
N PRO A 193 -11.16 19.19 -22.70
CA PRO A 193 -11.77 19.03 -24.01
C PRO A 193 -11.34 17.70 -24.63
N LEU A 194 -12.28 17.00 -25.26
CA LEU A 194 -12.05 15.81 -26.06
C LEU A 194 -12.24 16.14 -27.54
N ASP A 195 -11.63 15.31 -28.39
CA ASP A 195 -11.82 15.41 -29.84
C ASP A 195 -13.32 15.31 -30.20
N GLY A 196 -13.76 16.17 -31.13
CA GLY A 196 -15.17 16.28 -31.51
C GLY A 196 -16.02 17.22 -30.64
N GLY A 197 -15.41 18.16 -29.92
CA GLY A 197 -16.11 19.23 -29.19
C GLY A 197 -16.81 18.78 -27.91
N ARG A 198 -16.54 17.56 -27.45
CA ARG A 198 -17.05 17.03 -26.17
C ARG A 198 -16.12 17.45 -25.03
N PHE A 199 -16.62 17.39 -23.80
CA PHE A 199 -15.82 17.66 -22.60
C PHE A 199 -15.90 16.51 -21.60
N ALA A 200 -14.77 16.16 -21.02
CA ALA A 200 -14.69 15.27 -19.86
C ALA A 200 -14.56 16.11 -18.59
N THR A 201 -15.51 15.99 -17.67
CA THR A 201 -15.52 16.71 -16.41
C THR A 201 -15.24 15.78 -15.24
N SER A 202 -14.54 16.27 -14.22
CA SER A 202 -14.44 15.58 -12.93
C SER A 202 -15.83 15.40 -12.28
N ASP A 203 -16.11 14.21 -11.73
CA ASP A 203 -17.36 13.87 -11.00
C ASP A 203 -17.67 14.89 -9.88
N VAL A 204 -16.63 15.46 -9.27
CA VAL A 204 -16.74 16.47 -8.20
C VAL A 204 -17.42 17.75 -8.70
N ASN A 205 -17.26 18.12 -9.98
CA ASN A 205 -17.94 19.28 -10.57
C ASN A 205 -19.47 19.10 -10.57
N ASP A 206 -19.95 17.88 -10.85
CA ASP A 206 -21.37 17.58 -10.81
C ASP A 206 -21.93 17.62 -9.40
N LEU A 207 -21.16 17.15 -8.41
CA LEU A 207 -21.54 17.24 -7.00
C LEU A 207 -21.62 18.70 -6.52
N TYR A 208 -20.63 19.54 -6.86
CA TYR A 208 -20.71 20.98 -6.58
C TYR A 208 -21.90 21.64 -7.27
N ARG A 209 -22.15 21.31 -8.54
CA ARG A 209 -23.31 21.83 -9.29
C ARG A 209 -24.63 21.48 -8.61
N ARG A 210 -24.78 20.25 -8.10
CA ARG A 210 -25.96 19.83 -7.32
C ARG A 210 -26.12 20.69 -6.06
N VAL A 211 -25.06 20.89 -5.27
CA VAL A 211 -25.10 21.73 -4.07
C VAL A 211 -25.51 23.17 -4.41
N ILE A 212 -24.89 23.78 -5.43
CA ILE A 212 -25.19 25.16 -5.84
C ILE A 212 -26.65 25.30 -6.28
N ASN A 213 -27.14 24.38 -7.12
CA ASN A 213 -28.51 24.43 -7.64
C ASN A 213 -29.55 24.29 -6.52
N ARG A 214 -29.33 23.37 -5.57
CA ARG A 214 -30.21 23.18 -4.40
C ARG A 214 -30.17 24.37 -3.47
N ASN A 215 -28.98 24.92 -3.23
CA ASN A 215 -28.80 26.10 -2.39
C ASN A 215 -29.52 27.33 -2.97
N ASN A 216 -29.34 27.61 -4.26
CA ASN A 216 -30.00 28.74 -4.93
C ASN A 216 -31.52 28.56 -4.97
N ARG A 217 -31.99 27.33 -5.20
CA ARG A 217 -33.43 27.00 -5.15
C ARG A 217 -34.01 27.24 -3.76
N LEU A 218 -33.32 26.82 -2.70
CA LEU A 218 -33.74 27.07 -1.32
C LEU A 218 -33.77 28.57 -0.98
N LYS A 219 -32.78 29.36 -1.43
CA LYS A 219 -32.79 30.83 -1.27
C LYS A 219 -34.04 31.44 -1.90
N LYS A 220 -34.33 31.10 -3.15
CA LYS A 220 -35.52 31.58 -3.88
C LYS A 220 -36.83 31.16 -3.20
N LEU A 221 -36.92 29.94 -2.68
CA LEU A 221 -38.11 29.48 -1.96
C LEU A 221 -38.34 30.25 -0.64
N LYS A 222 -37.26 30.61 0.06
CA LYS A 222 -37.35 31.47 1.25
C LYS A 222 -37.81 32.89 0.91
N GLU A 223 -37.32 33.47 -0.19
CA GLU A 223 -37.73 34.80 -0.66
C GLU A 223 -39.22 34.88 -1.02
N ILE A 224 -39.77 33.81 -1.59
CA ILE A 224 -41.18 33.74 -1.99
C ILE A 224 -42.10 33.39 -0.79
N GLY A 225 -41.55 33.04 0.38
CA GLY A 225 -42.33 32.61 1.53
C GLY A 225 -43.04 31.27 1.30
N ALA A 226 -42.38 30.32 0.63
CA ALA A 226 -42.94 29.01 0.35
C ALA A 226 -43.32 28.25 1.65
N PRO A 227 -44.37 27.40 1.63
CA PRO A 227 -44.76 26.62 2.81
C PRO A 227 -43.64 25.77 3.40
N ASP A 228 -43.68 25.59 4.72
CA ASP A 228 -42.64 24.88 5.49
C ASP A 228 -42.36 23.46 5.00
N VAL A 229 -43.38 22.74 4.53
CA VAL A 229 -43.21 21.37 3.99
C VAL A 229 -42.26 21.37 2.78
N ILE A 230 -42.38 22.37 1.91
CA ILE A 230 -41.51 22.52 0.73
C ILE A 230 -40.10 22.93 1.16
N LEU A 231 -39.99 23.87 2.10
CA LEU A 231 -38.70 24.31 2.64
C LEU A 231 -37.95 23.16 3.31
N ARG A 232 -38.63 22.34 4.12
CA ARG A 232 -38.06 21.16 4.79
C ARG A 232 -37.53 20.15 3.78
N ASN A 233 -38.31 19.85 2.74
CA ASN A 233 -37.86 18.92 1.71
C ASN A 233 -36.64 19.46 0.95
N GLU A 234 -36.59 20.76 0.61
CA GLU A 234 -35.42 21.33 -0.07
C GLU A 234 -34.19 21.42 0.86
N LYS A 235 -34.38 21.73 2.16
CA LYS A 235 -33.31 21.67 3.16
C LYS A 235 -32.75 20.25 3.30
N ARG A 236 -33.62 19.23 3.33
CA ARG A 236 -33.22 17.81 3.31
C ARG A 236 -32.37 17.51 2.08
N ILE A 237 -32.85 17.82 0.88
CA ILE A 237 -32.12 17.54 -0.37
C ILE A 237 -30.77 18.29 -0.42
N LEU A 238 -30.69 19.50 0.15
CA LEU A 238 -29.43 20.23 0.26
C LEU A 238 -28.44 19.54 1.21
N GLN A 239 -28.89 19.07 2.37
CA GLN A 239 -28.09 18.23 3.27
C GLN A 239 -27.56 17.01 2.50
N GLU A 240 -28.44 16.34 1.74
CA GLU A 240 -28.05 15.18 0.97
C GLU A 240 -27.03 15.46 -0.14
N ALA A 241 -27.13 16.62 -0.78
CA ALA A 241 -26.18 17.04 -1.80
C ALA A 241 -24.79 17.32 -1.22
N VAL A 242 -24.71 17.93 -0.03
CA VAL A 242 -23.44 18.18 0.67
C VAL A 242 -22.83 16.87 1.18
N ASP A 243 -23.64 15.96 1.70
CA ASP A 243 -23.19 14.63 2.09
C ASP A 243 -22.53 13.91 0.91
N ALA A 244 -23.20 13.88 -0.25
CA ALA A 244 -22.69 13.24 -1.45
C ALA A 244 -21.40 13.89 -1.99
N LEU A 245 -21.26 15.21 -1.83
CA LEU A 245 -20.04 15.94 -2.18
C LEU A 245 -18.85 15.51 -1.30
N ILE A 246 -19.08 15.39 0.01
CA ILE A 246 -18.03 15.08 0.98
C ILE A 246 -17.69 13.59 0.94
N ASP A 247 -18.67 12.72 1.18
CA ASP A 247 -18.48 11.27 1.25
C ASP A 247 -19.77 10.55 0.83
N SER A 248 -19.83 10.11 -0.42
CA SER A 248 -20.96 9.37 -0.98
C SER A 248 -21.06 7.94 -0.42
N SER A 249 -19.93 7.34 -0.03
CA SER A 249 -19.86 5.94 0.43
C SER A 249 -20.56 5.68 1.76
N ILE A 250 -20.59 6.70 2.64
CA ILE A 250 -21.22 6.62 3.97
C ILE A 250 -22.76 6.68 3.88
N ARG A 251 -23.33 6.90 2.68
CA ARG A 251 -24.76 6.70 2.42
C ARG A 251 -25.09 5.21 2.27
N HIS A 252 -25.08 4.47 3.37
CA HIS A 252 -25.77 3.18 3.45
C HIS A 252 -27.27 3.40 3.58
N GLY A 253 -27.91 3.75 2.46
CA GLY A 253 -29.36 3.93 2.38
C GLY A 253 -29.77 3.95 0.92
N SER A 254 -30.59 2.96 0.55
CA SER A 254 -31.13 2.72 -0.79
C SER A 254 -31.30 3.98 -1.62
N SER A 255 -30.54 4.04 -2.71
CA SER A 255 -30.84 4.73 -3.95
C SER A 255 -32.28 5.22 -4.08
N SER A 256 -32.50 6.50 -3.81
CA SER A 256 -33.56 7.32 -4.42
C SER A 256 -33.20 7.60 -5.89
N ALA A 257 -32.93 6.53 -6.65
CA ALA A 257 -32.67 6.57 -8.08
C ALA A 257 -33.43 5.41 -8.72
N GLY A 258 -34.76 5.53 -8.72
CA GLY A 258 -35.61 4.72 -9.57
C GLY A 258 -35.24 4.90 -11.04
N ALA A 259 -35.28 3.79 -11.79
CA ALA A 259 -35.36 3.71 -13.24
C ALA A 259 -34.16 4.16 -14.11
N LEU A 260 -32.91 3.76 -13.77
CA LEU A 260 -31.79 3.83 -14.73
C LEU A 260 -31.08 2.47 -14.94
N THR A 261 -30.76 2.17 -16.20
CA THR A 261 -30.08 0.96 -16.69
C THR A 261 -28.66 0.81 -16.11
N ALA A 262 -28.25 -0.44 -15.85
CA ALA A 262 -26.98 -0.79 -15.18
C ALA A 262 -25.71 -0.20 -15.83
N ALA A 263 -25.70 0.05 -17.13
CA ALA A 263 -24.57 0.64 -17.85
C ALA A 263 -24.29 2.13 -17.51
N GLN A 264 -25.28 2.84 -16.95
CA GLN A 264 -25.13 4.24 -16.47
C GLN A 264 -24.98 4.35 -14.95
N ARG A 265 -24.95 3.23 -14.22
CA ARG A 265 -24.88 3.19 -12.74
C ARG A 265 -23.45 3.31 -12.20
N ARG A 266 -22.66 4.25 -12.70
CA ARG A 266 -21.41 4.61 -12.02
C ARG A 266 -21.72 5.65 -10.95
N GLU A 267 -21.47 5.31 -9.69
CA GLU A 267 -21.52 6.27 -8.59
C GLU A 267 -20.47 7.37 -8.80
N LEU A 268 -20.88 8.62 -8.57
CA LEU A 268 -19.98 9.77 -8.65
C LEU A 268 -18.98 9.71 -7.50
N LYS A 269 -17.70 9.94 -7.82
CA LYS A 269 -16.66 10.00 -6.80
C LYS A 269 -16.75 11.30 -5.99
N SER A 270 -16.86 11.14 -4.67
CA SER A 270 -16.83 12.24 -3.71
C SER A 270 -15.40 12.76 -3.45
N LEU A 271 -15.28 13.84 -2.67
CA LEU A 271 -13.98 14.36 -2.24
C LEU A 271 -13.19 13.31 -1.44
N SER A 272 -13.87 12.56 -0.58
CA SER A 272 -13.26 11.51 0.26
C SER A 272 -12.77 10.32 -0.56
N ASP A 273 -13.48 9.95 -1.63
CA ASP A 273 -13.08 8.82 -2.50
C ASP A 273 -11.79 9.10 -3.26
N ASN A 274 -11.48 10.37 -3.53
CA ASN A 274 -10.21 10.75 -4.12
C ASN A 274 -9.02 10.53 -3.18
N LEU A 275 -9.27 10.41 -1.87
CA LEU A 275 -8.23 10.15 -0.86
C LEU A 275 -8.10 8.66 -0.54
N LYS A 276 -9.23 7.94 -0.48
CA LYS A 276 -9.31 6.54 -0.03
C LYS A 276 -9.05 5.53 -1.15
N GLY A 277 -8.74 4.29 -0.76
CA GLY A 277 -8.65 3.14 -1.66
C GLY A 277 -7.35 3.05 -2.47
N LYS A 278 -7.26 2.02 -3.34
CA LYS A 278 -6.05 1.74 -4.15
C LYS A 278 -5.74 2.86 -5.15
N ARG A 279 -6.77 3.49 -5.70
CA ARG A 279 -6.69 4.60 -6.65
C ARG A 279 -6.73 5.98 -5.98
N GLY A 280 -6.73 6.01 -4.65
CA GLY A 280 -6.72 7.26 -3.88
C GLY A 280 -5.34 7.91 -3.89
N LEU A 281 -5.32 9.22 -3.62
CA LEU A 281 -4.12 10.06 -3.65
C LEU A 281 -2.98 9.48 -2.80
N PHE A 282 -3.27 8.98 -1.60
CA PHE A 282 -2.24 8.45 -0.70
C PHE A 282 -1.50 7.25 -1.28
N ARG A 283 -2.23 6.24 -1.79
CA ARG A 283 -1.61 5.00 -2.26
C ARG A 283 -1.03 5.14 -3.66
N GLN A 284 -1.75 5.82 -4.56
CA GLN A 284 -1.38 5.87 -5.96
C GLN A 284 -0.39 6.98 -6.29
N ASN A 285 -0.45 8.12 -5.57
CA ASN A 285 0.32 9.31 -5.93
C ASN A 285 1.35 9.73 -4.87
N LEU A 286 1.15 9.39 -3.60
CA LEU A 286 2.12 9.71 -2.54
C LEU A 286 3.10 8.55 -2.32
N LEU A 287 2.60 7.32 -2.11
CA LEU A 287 3.43 6.14 -1.89
C LEU A 287 4.00 5.54 -3.18
N GLY A 288 3.21 5.56 -4.26
CA GLY A 288 3.67 5.22 -5.60
C GLY A 288 3.76 6.48 -6.45
N LYS A 289 4.80 6.58 -7.27
CA LYS A 289 4.91 7.62 -8.31
C LYS A 289 5.52 7.02 -9.56
N ARG A 290 5.11 7.55 -10.71
CA ARG A 290 5.90 7.37 -11.93
C ARG A 290 7.14 8.25 -11.79
N VAL A 291 8.29 7.69 -12.15
CA VAL A 291 9.58 8.35 -12.01
C VAL A 291 10.23 8.46 -13.37
N ASP A 292 10.84 9.62 -13.63
CA ASP A 292 11.69 9.82 -14.80
C ASP A 292 13.00 9.02 -14.66
N TYR A 293 13.85 9.05 -15.69
CA TYR A 293 15.13 8.31 -15.72
C TYR A 293 14.95 6.81 -15.41
N SER A 294 13.89 6.24 -15.97
CA SER A 294 13.56 4.83 -15.83
C SER A 294 13.22 4.20 -17.17
N GLY A 295 13.50 2.90 -17.29
CA GLY A 295 13.27 2.10 -18.48
C GLY A 295 12.76 0.72 -18.12
N ARG A 296 12.27 -0.03 -19.10
CA ARG A 296 11.88 -1.43 -18.94
C ARG A 296 12.19 -2.20 -20.20
N SER A 297 12.76 -3.40 -20.05
CA SER A 297 12.88 -4.36 -21.16
C SER A 297 12.86 -5.79 -20.63
N VAL A 298 12.75 -6.74 -21.57
CA VAL A 298 12.87 -8.18 -21.34
C VAL A 298 14.29 -8.50 -20.88
N ILE A 299 14.42 -9.44 -19.95
CA ILE A 299 15.72 -9.90 -19.47
C ILE A 299 16.19 -11.15 -20.20
N VAL A 300 17.50 -11.24 -20.39
CA VAL A 300 18.21 -12.40 -20.93
C VAL A 300 19.39 -12.76 -20.02
N VAL A 301 19.86 -13.99 -20.11
CA VAL A 301 20.97 -14.45 -19.26
C VAL A 301 22.31 -13.89 -19.75
N GLY A 302 23.10 -13.30 -18.85
CA GLY A 302 24.48 -12.86 -19.11
C GLY A 302 25.50 -13.71 -18.36
N PRO A 303 25.92 -14.89 -18.87
CA PRO A 303 26.81 -15.80 -18.15
C PRO A 303 28.24 -15.25 -17.98
N THR A 304 28.68 -14.37 -18.88
CA THR A 304 30.01 -13.75 -18.86
C THR A 304 30.15 -12.60 -17.86
N LEU A 305 29.04 -11.98 -17.47
CA LEU A 305 29.00 -10.83 -16.56
C LEU A 305 29.59 -11.16 -15.19
N HIS A 306 30.15 -10.15 -14.52
CA HIS A 306 30.44 -10.23 -13.09
C HIS A 306 29.16 -10.05 -12.26
N LEU A 307 29.18 -10.49 -11.01
CA LEU A 307 28.02 -10.44 -10.11
C LEU A 307 27.44 -9.01 -9.97
N ASP A 308 28.31 -8.01 -9.95
CA ASP A 308 27.99 -6.59 -9.84
C ASP A 308 27.73 -5.91 -11.18
N GLN A 309 27.67 -6.65 -12.29
CA GLN A 309 27.42 -6.10 -13.62
C GLN A 309 26.05 -6.48 -14.17
N CYS A 310 25.48 -5.59 -14.97
CA CYS A 310 24.34 -5.88 -15.83
C CYS A 310 24.62 -5.38 -17.26
N GLY A 311 24.06 -6.03 -18.26
CA GLY A 311 24.13 -5.54 -19.63
C GLY A 311 22.94 -4.65 -19.94
N LEU A 312 23.19 -3.39 -20.31
CA LEU A 312 22.16 -2.46 -20.76
C LEU A 312 22.24 -2.24 -22.27
N PRO A 313 21.11 -2.35 -22.99
CA PRO A 313 20.99 -1.95 -24.38
C PRO A 313 21.51 -0.54 -24.64
N LYS A 314 22.33 -0.36 -25.67
CA LYS A 314 22.89 0.94 -26.07
C LYS A 314 21.84 2.05 -26.20
N HIS A 315 20.74 1.80 -26.91
CA HIS A 315 19.67 2.80 -27.09
C HIS A 315 18.94 3.13 -25.78
N MET A 316 18.71 2.14 -24.92
CA MET A 316 18.09 2.37 -23.60
C MET A 316 19.02 3.21 -22.72
N ALA A 317 20.31 2.86 -22.67
CA ALA A 317 21.29 3.60 -21.90
C ALA A 317 21.44 5.04 -22.41
N LEU A 318 21.42 5.25 -23.73
CA LEU A 318 21.49 6.58 -24.33
C LEU A 318 20.34 7.48 -23.85
N GLU A 319 19.10 6.98 -23.82
CA GLU A 319 17.96 7.75 -23.31
C GLU A 319 18.05 8.02 -21.80
N LEU A 320 18.42 7.00 -21.02
CA LEU A 320 18.54 7.11 -19.57
C LEU A 320 19.62 8.11 -19.14
N PHE A 321 20.72 8.19 -19.90
CA PHE A 321 21.86 9.05 -19.61
C PHE A 321 21.93 10.29 -20.51
N ARG A 322 20.88 10.58 -21.30
CA ARG A 322 20.85 11.65 -22.31
C ARG A 322 21.36 13.01 -21.78
N PRO A 323 20.94 13.52 -20.60
CA PRO A 323 21.45 14.80 -20.10
C PRO A 323 22.95 14.80 -19.77
N PHE A 324 23.49 13.67 -19.31
CA PHE A 324 24.92 13.53 -19.00
C PHE A 324 25.77 13.53 -20.29
N VAL A 325 25.28 12.87 -21.33
CA VAL A 325 25.91 12.86 -22.66
C VAL A 325 25.89 14.26 -23.27
N ILE A 326 24.76 14.98 -23.18
CA ILE A 326 24.67 16.39 -23.63
C ILE A 326 25.71 17.27 -22.93
N SER A 327 25.84 17.14 -21.60
CA SER A 327 26.83 17.90 -20.83
C SER A 327 28.27 17.63 -21.31
N LYS A 328 28.59 16.37 -21.61
CA LYS A 328 29.90 15.98 -22.15
C LYS A 328 30.14 16.51 -23.56
N LEU A 329 29.15 16.45 -24.45
CA LEU A 329 29.24 16.98 -25.82
C LEU A 329 29.53 18.48 -25.83
N VAL A 330 28.88 19.24 -24.95
CA VAL A 330 29.12 20.67 -24.81
C VAL A 330 30.51 20.94 -24.21
N LYS A 331 30.92 20.17 -23.19
CA LYS A 331 32.23 20.32 -22.55
C LYS A 331 33.41 20.01 -23.49
N ARG A 332 33.23 19.08 -24.44
CA ARG A 332 34.23 18.77 -25.48
C ARG A 332 34.09 19.68 -26.73
N GLU A 333 33.25 20.71 -26.67
CA GLU A 333 33.04 21.68 -27.76
C GLU A 333 32.55 21.08 -29.09
N LEU A 334 31.99 19.86 -29.07
CA LEU A 334 31.36 19.24 -30.24
C LEU A 334 29.98 19.82 -30.53
N ALA A 335 29.33 20.39 -29.51
CA ALA A 335 28.06 21.10 -29.64
C ALA A 335 28.08 22.41 -28.84
N PHE A 336 27.68 23.50 -29.48
CA PHE A 336 27.63 24.83 -28.85
C PHE A 336 26.34 25.09 -28.06
N ASN A 337 25.29 24.27 -28.25
CA ASN A 337 24.02 24.42 -27.57
C ASN A 337 23.31 23.07 -27.34
N ILE A 338 22.37 23.03 -26.40
CA ILE A 338 21.63 21.82 -26.02
C ILE A 338 20.83 21.23 -27.20
N ARG A 339 20.31 22.09 -28.09
CA ARG A 339 19.54 21.64 -29.26
C ARG A 339 20.43 20.92 -30.28
N GLY A 340 21.62 21.45 -30.54
CA GLY A 340 22.64 20.86 -31.39
C GLY A 340 23.13 19.54 -30.81
N ALA A 341 23.39 19.50 -29.50
CA ALA A 341 23.76 18.26 -28.82
C ALA A 341 22.68 17.17 -28.96
N ASN A 342 21.39 17.52 -28.80
CA ASN A 342 20.30 16.57 -29.03
C ASN A 342 20.27 16.07 -30.48
N LYS A 343 20.48 16.95 -31.46
CA LYS A 343 20.55 16.56 -32.87
C LYS A 343 21.69 15.57 -33.13
N LEU A 344 22.88 15.79 -32.58
CA LEU A 344 24.02 14.85 -32.71
C LEU A 344 23.73 13.49 -32.05
N ILE A 345 23.03 13.49 -30.92
CA ILE A 345 22.59 12.28 -30.24
C ILE A 345 21.59 11.50 -31.11
N ASP A 346 20.62 12.19 -31.69
CA ASP A 346 19.60 11.58 -32.54
C ASP A 346 20.19 11.08 -33.88
N GLU A 347 21.25 11.72 -34.39
CA GLU A 347 22.02 11.26 -35.55
C GLU A 347 22.93 10.05 -35.24
N GLY A 348 23.20 9.74 -33.97
CA GLY A 348 23.91 8.52 -33.55
C GLY A 348 25.40 8.50 -33.90
N ILE A 349 26.05 9.66 -33.93
CA ILE A 349 27.45 9.86 -34.28
C ILE A 349 28.39 9.01 -33.38
N PRO A 350 29.50 8.42 -33.90
CA PRO A 350 30.40 7.55 -33.12
C PRO A 350 30.86 8.11 -31.76
N GLU A 351 31.14 9.40 -31.72
CA GLU A 351 31.59 10.15 -30.54
C GLU A 351 30.56 10.10 -29.40
N VAL A 352 29.25 10.01 -29.72
CA VAL A 352 28.18 9.88 -28.73
C VAL A 352 28.31 8.56 -27.97
N TRP A 353 28.65 7.48 -28.66
CA TRP A 353 28.81 6.16 -28.05
C TRP A 353 30.04 6.07 -27.15
N GLU A 354 31.16 6.70 -27.56
CA GLU A 354 32.35 6.83 -26.73
C GLU A 354 32.04 7.61 -25.43
N MET A 355 31.33 8.73 -25.55
CA MET A 355 30.93 9.52 -24.37
C MET A 355 29.96 8.79 -23.46
N LEU A 356 29.04 8.01 -24.04
CA LEU A 356 28.11 7.20 -23.27
C LEU A 356 28.87 6.17 -22.42
N GLU A 357 29.87 5.50 -22.99
CA GLU A 357 30.71 4.54 -22.27
C GLU A 357 31.51 5.22 -21.14
N GLU A 358 32.06 6.42 -21.39
CA GLU A 358 32.75 7.20 -20.36
C GLU A 358 31.82 7.56 -19.19
N VAL A 359 30.60 8.02 -19.49
CA VAL A 359 29.60 8.45 -18.50
C VAL A 359 29.14 7.28 -17.62
N ILE A 360 28.99 6.09 -18.22
CA ILE A 360 28.44 4.89 -17.59
C ILE A 360 29.46 4.20 -16.68
N SER A 361 30.76 4.28 -17.00
CA SER A 361 31.85 3.56 -16.31
C SER A 361 31.86 3.68 -14.77
N ASN A 362 31.48 4.85 -14.24
CA ASN A 362 31.51 5.17 -12.81
C ASN A 362 30.12 5.31 -12.17
N LYS A 363 29.09 4.76 -12.80
CA LYS A 363 27.70 4.87 -12.33
C LYS A 363 27.12 3.49 -12.03
N TYR A 364 26.18 3.46 -11.09
CA TYR A 364 25.35 2.31 -10.80
C TYR A 364 23.92 2.56 -11.30
N VAL A 365 23.25 1.48 -11.71
CA VAL A 365 21.84 1.46 -12.07
C VAL A 365 21.11 0.45 -11.19
N LEU A 366 19.83 0.72 -10.90
CA LEU A 366 19.00 -0.17 -10.11
C LEU A 366 18.15 -1.04 -11.03
N LEU A 367 18.23 -2.35 -10.88
CA LEU A 367 17.30 -3.28 -11.51
C LEU A 367 16.22 -3.68 -10.52
N ASN A 368 14.97 -3.70 -10.98
CA ASN A 368 13.80 -4.08 -10.19
C ASN A 368 12.89 -5.03 -10.97
N ARG A 369 12.42 -6.10 -10.32
CA ARG A 369 11.37 -6.97 -10.84
C ARG A 369 10.14 -6.90 -9.94
N ALA A 370 8.98 -6.67 -10.56
CA ALA A 370 7.69 -6.74 -9.87
C ALA A 370 7.15 -8.18 -9.88
N PRO A 371 6.55 -8.67 -8.78
CA PRO A 371 6.34 -8.00 -7.50
C PRO A 371 7.58 -7.97 -6.60
N THR A 372 7.88 -6.82 -5.99
CA THR A 372 9.01 -6.67 -5.06
C THR A 372 8.61 -7.19 -3.67
N LEU A 373 8.93 -8.45 -3.35
CA LEU A 373 8.56 -9.09 -2.09
C LEU A 373 9.49 -8.76 -0.91
N HIS A 374 10.74 -8.43 -1.22
CA HIS A 374 11.77 -8.12 -0.23
C HIS A 374 12.81 -7.19 -0.84
N ARG A 375 13.69 -6.60 -0.02
CA ARG A 375 14.67 -5.59 -0.47
C ARG A 375 15.56 -6.06 -1.64
N LEU A 376 15.90 -7.35 -1.71
CA LEU A 376 16.73 -7.91 -2.79
C LEU A 376 16.02 -8.01 -4.15
N GLY A 377 14.73 -7.66 -4.21
CA GLY A 377 14.03 -7.47 -5.48
C GLY A 377 14.40 -6.16 -6.17
N ILE A 378 15.22 -5.33 -5.53
CA ILE A 378 15.90 -4.17 -6.12
C ILE A 378 17.39 -4.28 -5.78
N GLN A 379 18.26 -4.33 -6.78
CA GLN A 379 19.71 -4.36 -6.57
C GLN A 379 20.41 -3.40 -7.54
N ALA A 380 21.56 -2.89 -7.11
CA ALA A 380 22.39 -2.04 -7.93
C ALA A 380 23.44 -2.85 -8.70
N PHE A 381 23.66 -2.45 -9.95
CA PHE A 381 24.63 -3.05 -10.85
C PHE A 381 25.40 -1.95 -11.59
N ARG A 382 26.65 -2.26 -11.95
CA ARG A 382 27.43 -1.51 -12.92
C ARG A 382 26.94 -1.85 -14.33
N PRO A 383 26.41 -0.88 -15.08
CA PRO A 383 25.98 -1.09 -16.44
C PRO A 383 27.17 -1.35 -17.37
N THR A 384 27.01 -2.34 -18.24
CA THR A 384 27.89 -2.65 -19.37
C THR A 384 27.09 -2.50 -20.64
N LEU A 385 27.62 -1.79 -21.63
CA LEU A 385 26.91 -1.55 -22.88
C LEU A 385 26.88 -2.84 -23.71
N ILE A 386 25.68 -3.23 -24.14
CA ILE A 386 25.47 -4.39 -25.00
C ILE A 386 24.67 -3.99 -26.25
N GLU A 387 24.88 -4.76 -27.31
CA GLU A 387 24.04 -4.71 -28.51
C GLU A 387 22.70 -5.40 -28.29
N GLY A 388 21.68 -4.98 -29.05
CA GLY A 388 20.32 -5.48 -28.96
C GLY A 388 19.45 -4.70 -27.97
N ASN A 389 18.28 -5.26 -27.65
CA ASN A 389 17.22 -4.57 -26.90
C ASN A 389 16.89 -5.19 -25.53
N ALA A 390 17.48 -6.33 -25.19
CA ALA A 390 17.21 -7.04 -23.94
C ALA A 390 18.28 -6.74 -22.88
N ILE A 391 17.88 -6.72 -21.61
CA ILE A 391 18.79 -6.49 -20.48
C ILE A 391 19.47 -7.81 -20.12
N GLN A 392 20.79 -7.85 -20.07
CA GLN A 392 21.49 -9.02 -19.55
C GLN A 392 21.59 -8.97 -18.04
N VAL A 393 21.13 -10.04 -17.39
CA VAL A 393 21.15 -10.19 -15.94
C VAL A 393 22.07 -11.33 -15.55
N HIS A 394 22.84 -11.12 -14.48
CA HIS A 394 23.71 -12.14 -13.94
C HIS A 394 22.89 -13.35 -13.44
N PRO A 395 23.21 -14.61 -13.81
CA PRO A 395 22.35 -15.75 -13.50
C PRO A 395 22.15 -15.96 -12.00
N LEU A 396 23.12 -15.65 -11.16
CA LEU A 396 23.04 -15.91 -9.72
C LEU A 396 22.16 -14.92 -8.92
N VAL A 397 21.77 -13.78 -9.51
CA VAL A 397 20.85 -12.84 -8.85
C VAL A 397 19.38 -13.16 -9.13
N CYS A 398 19.09 -14.04 -10.11
CA CYS A 398 17.73 -14.41 -10.48
C CYS A 398 16.91 -14.96 -9.30
N THR A 399 17.53 -15.70 -8.39
CA THR A 399 16.85 -16.23 -7.19
C THR A 399 16.38 -15.12 -6.26
N ALA A 400 17.14 -14.02 -6.16
CA ALA A 400 16.73 -12.83 -5.42
C ALA A 400 15.53 -12.14 -6.10
N PHE A 401 15.57 -12.00 -7.42
CA PHE A 401 14.47 -11.39 -8.16
C PHE A 401 13.26 -12.31 -8.36
N ASN A 402 13.39 -13.59 -8.02
CA ASN A 402 12.49 -14.66 -8.41
C ASN A 402 12.21 -14.67 -9.93
N ALA A 403 13.26 -14.40 -10.72
CA ALA A 403 13.19 -14.16 -12.16
C ALA A 403 13.62 -15.38 -12.98
N ASP A 404 12.95 -15.59 -14.10
CA ASP A 404 13.29 -16.55 -15.16
C ASP A 404 13.49 -15.82 -16.50
N PHE A 405 13.67 -16.57 -17.58
CA PHE A 405 14.05 -16.03 -18.88
C PHE A 405 13.07 -16.44 -19.99
N ASP A 406 11.77 -16.59 -19.66
CA ASP A 406 10.70 -17.00 -20.59
C ASP A 406 9.87 -15.81 -21.14
N GLY A 407 10.28 -14.58 -20.85
CA GLY A 407 9.57 -13.35 -21.24
C GLY A 407 9.50 -12.29 -20.12
N ASP A 408 10.01 -12.64 -18.94
CA ASP A 408 10.16 -11.75 -17.80
C ASP A 408 10.80 -10.39 -18.14
N GLN A 409 10.29 -9.33 -17.51
CA GLN A 409 10.75 -7.95 -17.71
C GLN A 409 11.28 -7.35 -16.41
N MET A 410 12.31 -6.52 -16.52
CA MET A 410 12.84 -5.73 -15.40
C MET A 410 12.80 -4.24 -15.71
N ALA A 411 12.53 -3.46 -14.67
CA ALA A 411 12.67 -2.01 -14.70
C ALA A 411 14.10 -1.62 -14.34
N VAL A 412 14.61 -0.60 -15.01
CA VAL A 412 15.90 0.04 -14.74
C VAL A 412 15.61 1.44 -14.21
N HIS A 413 16.30 1.83 -13.14
CA HIS A 413 16.26 3.20 -12.61
C HIS A 413 17.69 3.74 -12.47
N VAL A 414 17.89 5.01 -12.82
CA VAL A 414 19.19 5.68 -12.68
C VAL A 414 19.19 6.61 -11.45
N PRO A 415 19.98 6.32 -10.41
CA PRO A 415 20.24 7.26 -9.33
C PRO A 415 21.00 8.49 -9.88
N LEU A 416 20.49 9.70 -9.62
CA LEU A 416 21.11 10.92 -10.16
C LEU A 416 22.06 11.61 -9.18
N GLY A 417 21.62 11.78 -7.93
CA GLY A 417 22.42 12.43 -6.88
C GLY A 417 23.62 11.59 -6.47
N ASP A 418 24.67 12.26 -5.98
CA ASP A 418 25.91 11.59 -5.57
C ASP A 418 25.68 10.71 -4.34
N GLU A 419 24.83 11.14 -3.40
CA GLU A 419 24.40 10.33 -2.26
C GLU A 419 23.66 9.07 -2.71
N ALA A 420 22.77 9.19 -3.71
CA ALA A 420 22.01 8.06 -4.22
C ALA A 420 22.91 7.07 -4.99
N GLN A 421 23.94 7.56 -5.68
CA GLN A 421 24.96 6.72 -6.30
C GLN A 421 25.84 6.03 -5.25
N MET A 422 26.18 6.71 -4.15
CA MET A 422 26.91 6.13 -3.02
C MET A 422 26.08 5.04 -2.32
N GLU A 423 24.79 5.29 -2.07
CA GLU A 423 23.87 4.28 -1.54
C GLU A 423 23.75 3.06 -2.47
N ALA A 424 23.64 3.30 -3.78
CA ALA A 424 23.61 2.22 -4.77
C ALA A 424 24.88 1.36 -4.70
N LYS A 425 26.05 1.99 -4.61
CA LYS A 425 27.35 1.32 -4.56
C LYS A 425 27.60 0.57 -3.25
N GLU A 426 27.36 1.20 -2.10
CA GLU A 426 27.75 0.67 -0.80
C GLU A 426 26.67 -0.22 -0.16
N ILE A 427 25.39 0.09 -0.40
CA ILE A 427 24.26 -0.58 0.28
C ILE A 427 23.54 -1.54 -0.66
N MET A 428 23.21 -1.11 -1.88
CA MET A 428 22.31 -1.86 -2.78
C MET A 428 23.03 -2.76 -3.77
N ALA A 429 24.35 -2.65 -3.90
CA ALA A 429 25.12 -3.42 -4.87
C ALA A 429 24.96 -4.93 -4.66
N SER A 430 24.80 -5.67 -5.76
CA SER A 430 24.55 -7.12 -5.72
C SER A 430 25.71 -7.90 -5.09
N ASN A 431 26.95 -7.42 -5.20
CA ASN A 431 28.13 -8.01 -4.57
C ASN A 431 28.15 -7.85 -3.04
N LYS A 432 27.47 -6.84 -2.47
CA LYS A 432 27.30 -6.68 -1.02
C LYS A 432 26.11 -7.47 -0.47
N ASN A 433 25.10 -7.72 -1.31
CA ASN A 433 23.83 -8.34 -0.93
C ASN A 433 23.77 -9.85 -1.21
N ILE A 434 24.77 -10.59 -0.73
CA ILE A 434 24.89 -12.03 -0.97
C ILE A 434 23.99 -12.85 -0.02
N LEU A 435 23.66 -12.31 1.15
CA LEU A 435 22.92 -12.99 2.21
C LEU A 435 21.46 -12.56 2.29
N LYS A 436 20.59 -13.48 2.74
CA LYS A 436 19.17 -13.22 2.96
C LYS A 436 19.02 -12.46 4.27
N PRO A 437 18.39 -11.28 4.30
CA PRO A 437 18.26 -10.50 5.53
C PRO A 437 17.51 -11.24 6.64
N GLY A 438 16.53 -12.07 6.30
CA GLY A 438 15.69 -12.76 7.28
C GLY A 438 16.28 -14.03 7.87
N SER A 439 17.21 -14.72 7.18
CA SER A 439 17.73 -16.02 7.62
C SER A 439 19.24 -16.14 7.63
N GLY A 440 19.98 -15.16 7.11
CA GLY A 440 21.43 -15.23 6.97
C GLY A 440 21.93 -16.25 5.94
N ASN A 441 21.02 -16.96 5.26
CA ASN A 441 21.40 -17.92 4.22
C ASN A 441 21.87 -17.20 2.95
N VAL A 442 22.79 -17.81 2.22
CA VAL A 442 23.27 -17.30 0.93
C VAL A 442 22.12 -17.26 -0.09
N VAL A 443 21.81 -16.06 -0.61
CA VAL A 443 20.75 -15.79 -1.60
C VAL A 443 21.24 -15.97 -3.02
N VAL A 444 22.55 -15.77 -3.23
CA VAL A 444 23.28 -16.09 -4.46
C VAL A 444 23.24 -17.61 -4.59
N SER A 445 22.06 -18.07 -4.96
CA SER A 445 21.65 -19.41 -4.66
C SER A 445 22.17 -20.25 -5.78
N ILE A 446 22.99 -21.18 -5.30
CA ILE A 446 23.44 -22.38 -5.95
C ILE A 446 22.27 -23.18 -6.53
N ASP A 447 20.99 -22.87 -6.26
CA ASP A 447 19.80 -23.47 -6.89
C ASP A 447 19.78 -23.52 -8.43
N LYS A 448 20.71 -22.84 -9.10
CA LYS A 448 20.89 -22.93 -10.56
C LYS A 448 21.35 -24.33 -10.95
N LEU A 449 20.42 -25.05 -11.58
CA LEU A 449 20.53 -26.46 -11.96
C LEU A 449 21.85 -26.76 -12.66
N ASP A 450 22.22 -25.99 -13.69
CA ASP A 450 23.36 -26.28 -14.55
C ASP A 450 24.71 -26.10 -13.84
N ILE A 451 24.84 -25.05 -13.01
CA ILE A 451 26.10 -24.77 -12.29
C ILE A 451 26.39 -25.89 -11.29
N ILE A 452 25.38 -26.32 -10.52
CA ILE A 452 25.53 -27.49 -9.64
C ILE A 452 25.83 -28.72 -10.47
N LEU A 453 25.10 -28.95 -11.57
CA LEU A 453 25.22 -30.15 -12.37
C LEU A 453 26.64 -30.35 -12.89
N GLY A 454 27.26 -29.29 -13.42
CA GLY A 454 28.66 -29.32 -13.85
C GLY A 454 29.63 -29.60 -12.70
N CYS A 455 29.44 -28.95 -11.54
CA CYS A 455 30.27 -29.20 -10.37
C CYS A 455 30.11 -30.64 -9.83
N TYR A 456 28.88 -31.14 -9.78
CA TYR A 456 28.55 -32.49 -9.33
C TYR A 456 29.15 -33.53 -10.26
N TRP A 457 28.95 -33.38 -11.58
CA TRP A 457 29.47 -34.30 -12.59
C TRP A 457 30.99 -34.40 -12.52
N MET A 458 31.68 -33.27 -12.38
CA MET A 458 33.14 -33.23 -12.26
C MET A 458 33.69 -33.89 -10.99
N THR A 459 32.98 -33.78 -9.88
CA THR A 459 33.48 -34.24 -8.57
C THR A 459 32.99 -35.62 -8.17
N LYS A 460 32.09 -36.22 -8.95
CA LYS A 460 31.61 -37.60 -8.78
C LYS A 460 32.68 -38.59 -9.24
N ILE A 461 32.99 -39.57 -8.39
CA ILE A 461 33.87 -40.69 -8.74
C ILE A 461 33.02 -41.79 -9.39
N VAL A 462 33.54 -42.38 -10.46
CA VAL A 462 32.91 -43.49 -11.18
C VAL A 462 33.88 -44.67 -11.17
N GLU A 463 33.44 -45.79 -10.56
CA GLU A 463 34.19 -47.05 -10.53
C GLU A 463 34.32 -47.64 -11.94
N GLY A 464 35.46 -48.26 -12.25
CA GLY A 464 35.77 -48.82 -13.56
C GLY A 464 36.17 -47.78 -14.62
N SER A 465 36.41 -46.53 -14.22
CA SER A 465 36.85 -45.47 -15.15
C SER A 465 38.31 -45.64 -15.57
N ARG A 466 38.64 -45.15 -16.76
CA ARG A 466 40.00 -45.22 -17.31
C ARG A 466 41.01 -44.52 -16.39
N GLY A 467 42.05 -45.25 -15.99
CA GLY A 467 43.12 -44.74 -15.12
C GLY A 467 42.87 -44.90 -13.62
N GLU A 468 41.88 -45.71 -13.22
CA GLU A 468 41.62 -46.06 -11.82
C GLU A 468 42.83 -46.73 -11.15
N GLY A 469 43.12 -46.33 -9.90
CA GLY A 469 44.17 -46.90 -9.06
C GLY A 469 45.58 -46.35 -9.31
N LEU A 470 45.77 -45.54 -10.36
CA LEU A 470 47.05 -44.90 -10.69
C LEU A 470 47.51 -43.93 -9.59
N ILE A 471 48.82 -43.86 -9.40
CA ILE A 471 49.49 -43.04 -8.38
C ILE A 471 50.28 -41.93 -9.07
N PHE A 472 50.06 -40.68 -8.65
CA PHE A 472 50.73 -39.52 -9.22
C PHE A 472 51.61 -38.80 -8.18
N PRO A 473 52.80 -38.31 -8.59
CA PRO A 473 53.73 -37.63 -7.68
C PRO A 473 53.30 -36.21 -7.31
N SER A 474 52.35 -35.61 -8.02
CA SER A 474 51.74 -34.32 -7.65
C SER A 474 50.38 -34.11 -8.36
N PRO A 475 49.53 -33.19 -7.86
CA PRO A 475 48.27 -32.84 -8.51
C PRO A 475 48.42 -32.37 -9.96
N ASN A 476 49.48 -31.62 -10.27
CA ASN A 476 49.73 -31.13 -11.63
C ASN A 476 50.04 -32.27 -12.60
N HIS A 477 50.73 -33.32 -12.14
CA HIS A 477 51.00 -34.50 -12.97
C HIS A 477 49.73 -35.28 -13.26
N ALA A 478 48.79 -35.36 -12.29
CA ALA A 478 47.49 -35.97 -12.51
C ALA A 478 46.64 -35.19 -13.54
N ILE A 479 46.66 -33.85 -13.48
CA ILE A 479 45.98 -32.99 -14.48
C ILE A 479 46.61 -33.17 -15.86
N THR A 480 47.94 -33.16 -15.94
CA THR A 480 48.68 -33.38 -17.20
C THR A 480 48.37 -34.76 -17.79
N ALA A 481 48.27 -35.80 -16.95
CA ALA A 481 47.91 -37.14 -17.40
C ALA A 481 46.50 -37.21 -18.00
N TYR A 482 45.56 -36.40 -17.49
CA TYR A 482 44.26 -36.22 -18.12
C TYR A 482 44.38 -35.54 -19.50
N ASP A 483 45.21 -34.50 -19.63
CA ASP A 483 45.39 -33.79 -20.90
C ASP A 483 45.92 -34.71 -22.03
N TYR A 484 46.75 -35.69 -21.68
CA TYR A 484 47.23 -36.75 -22.60
C TYR A 484 46.26 -37.94 -22.75
N GLY A 485 45.09 -37.90 -22.11
CA GLY A 485 44.07 -38.94 -22.20
C GLY A 485 44.41 -40.25 -21.46
N VAL A 486 45.32 -40.22 -20.48
CA VAL A 486 45.72 -41.39 -19.68
C VAL A 486 44.71 -41.69 -18.56
N VAL A 487 44.09 -40.64 -18.00
CA VAL A 487 43.13 -40.71 -16.88
C VAL A 487 41.85 -39.98 -17.24
N ASP A 488 40.69 -40.48 -16.78
CA ASP A 488 39.41 -39.75 -16.87
C ASP A 488 39.19 -38.82 -15.65
N PHE A 489 38.40 -37.75 -15.83
CA PHE A 489 38.10 -36.78 -14.77
C PHE A 489 37.58 -37.41 -13.47
N ARG A 490 36.81 -38.49 -13.63
CA ARG A 490 36.03 -39.14 -12.57
C ARG A 490 36.66 -40.44 -12.08
N ALA A 491 37.84 -40.80 -12.59
CA ALA A 491 38.57 -41.97 -12.14
C ALA A 491 39.14 -41.76 -10.72
N LYS A 492 39.12 -42.84 -9.93
CA LYS A 492 39.69 -42.85 -8.58
C LYS A 492 41.21 -42.97 -8.67
N ILE A 493 41.94 -41.93 -8.27
CA ILE A 493 43.40 -41.86 -8.33
C ILE A 493 43.99 -41.61 -6.94
N ARG A 494 45.28 -41.92 -6.78
CA ARG A 494 46.07 -41.64 -5.57
C ARG A 494 47.11 -40.58 -5.87
N VAL A 495 47.19 -39.53 -5.06
CA VAL A 495 48.06 -38.38 -5.35
C VAL A 495 48.84 -37.99 -4.10
N LEU A 496 50.12 -37.66 -4.28
CA LEU A 496 50.93 -37.07 -3.22
C LEU A 496 50.62 -35.56 -3.06
N PRO A 497 50.32 -35.07 -1.85
CA PRO A 497 50.02 -33.66 -1.62
C PRO A 497 51.25 -32.77 -1.87
N THR A 498 51.01 -31.51 -2.21
CA THR A 498 52.08 -30.50 -2.33
C THR A 498 52.17 -29.65 -1.07
N ASN A 499 53.27 -28.91 -0.89
CA ASN A 499 53.49 -28.01 0.26
C ASN A 499 52.53 -26.80 0.32
N LYS A 500 51.47 -26.75 -0.49
CA LYS A 500 50.49 -25.67 -0.47
C LYS A 500 49.59 -25.78 0.77
N PRO A 501 49.14 -24.65 1.36
CA PRO A 501 48.32 -24.66 2.58
C PRO A 501 47.06 -25.51 2.49
N LYS A 502 46.45 -25.59 1.30
CA LYS A 502 45.23 -26.39 1.04
C LYS A 502 45.37 -27.89 1.28
N TYR A 503 46.59 -28.44 1.26
CA TYR A 503 46.85 -29.88 1.47
C TYR A 503 47.40 -30.22 2.85
N ARG A 504 47.45 -29.26 3.78
CA ARG A 504 48.00 -29.46 5.13
C ARG A 504 47.34 -30.61 5.89
N GLU A 505 46.06 -30.86 5.64
CA GLU A 505 45.30 -31.94 6.29
C GLU A 505 45.85 -33.34 5.98
N PHE A 506 46.56 -33.52 4.86
CA PHE A 506 47.09 -34.81 4.43
C PHE A 506 48.52 -35.09 4.92
N ASN A 507 49.19 -34.17 5.63
CA ASN A 507 50.49 -34.39 6.28
C ASN A 507 51.60 -35.07 5.42
N GLY A 508 51.57 -34.90 4.09
CA GLY A 508 52.54 -35.56 3.19
C GLY A 508 52.17 -37.00 2.80
N GLU A 509 51.08 -37.54 3.31
CA GLU A 509 50.58 -38.88 2.99
C GLU A 509 49.79 -38.90 1.68
N ILE A 510 49.85 -40.04 0.97
CA ILE A 510 49.10 -40.24 -0.27
C ILE A 510 47.61 -40.25 0.05
N PHE A 511 46.83 -39.42 -0.64
CA PHE A 511 45.37 -39.37 -0.48
C PHE A 511 44.64 -39.79 -1.76
N GLU A 512 43.45 -40.34 -1.59
CA GLU A 512 42.59 -40.77 -2.71
C GLU A 512 41.69 -39.62 -3.19
N THR A 513 41.68 -39.34 -4.49
CA THR A 513 40.84 -38.28 -5.08
C THR A 513 40.54 -38.54 -6.57
N SER A 514 40.03 -37.54 -7.28
CA SER A 514 39.87 -37.57 -8.75
C SER A 514 40.46 -36.31 -9.38
N VAL A 515 40.80 -36.37 -10.68
CA VAL A 515 41.27 -35.19 -11.43
C VAL A 515 40.23 -34.08 -11.39
N GLY A 516 38.95 -34.41 -11.49
CA GLY A 516 37.88 -33.41 -11.43
C GLY A 516 37.75 -32.72 -10.07
N ARG A 517 38.01 -33.42 -8.95
CA ARG A 517 38.11 -32.79 -7.61
C ARG A 517 39.33 -31.90 -7.50
N LEU A 518 40.47 -32.29 -8.07
CA LEU A 518 41.67 -31.43 -8.14
C LEU A 518 41.37 -30.13 -8.89
N LEU A 519 40.73 -30.22 -10.05
CA LEU A 519 40.34 -29.06 -10.86
C LEU A 519 39.35 -28.15 -10.15
N PHE A 520 38.31 -28.71 -9.50
CA PHE A 520 37.36 -27.90 -8.72
C PHE A 520 38.07 -27.11 -7.60
N ASN A 521 39.03 -27.71 -6.91
CA ASN A 521 39.79 -27.05 -5.85
C ASN A 521 40.76 -25.96 -6.36
N THR A 522 40.95 -25.78 -7.66
CA THR A 522 41.66 -24.62 -8.24
C THR A 522 40.80 -23.36 -8.28
N VAL A 523 39.47 -23.52 -8.26
CA VAL A 523 38.47 -22.45 -8.25
C VAL A 523 38.46 -21.73 -6.90
N LEU A 524 38.70 -22.49 -5.83
CA LEU A 524 38.73 -22.02 -4.44
C LEU A 524 40.04 -21.28 -4.14
N PRO A 525 40.06 -20.38 -3.11
CA PRO A 525 41.26 -19.70 -2.66
C PRO A 525 42.44 -20.66 -2.38
N ALA A 526 43.66 -20.17 -2.54
CA ALA A 526 44.87 -21.01 -2.45
C ALA A 526 45.09 -21.61 -1.05
N ASP A 527 44.56 -20.94 -0.04
CA ASP A 527 44.60 -21.25 1.39
C ASP A 527 43.35 -21.97 1.91
N TYR A 528 42.32 -22.12 1.08
CA TYR A 528 41.12 -22.87 1.47
C TYR A 528 41.39 -24.38 1.52
N PRO A 529 40.91 -25.11 2.56
CA PRO A 529 41.11 -26.56 2.69
C PRO A 529 40.63 -27.34 1.47
N PHE A 530 41.35 -28.40 1.11
CA PHE A 530 40.99 -29.23 -0.03
C PHE A 530 39.66 -29.97 0.20
N VAL A 531 38.69 -29.75 -0.69
CA VAL A 531 37.39 -30.41 -0.64
C VAL A 531 37.43 -31.73 -1.40
N ASN A 532 37.41 -32.85 -0.67
CA ASN A 532 37.47 -34.20 -1.24
C ASN A 532 36.14 -34.97 -1.16
N GLU A 533 35.03 -34.31 -1.47
CA GLU A 533 33.70 -34.90 -1.51
C GLU A 533 32.99 -34.52 -2.81
N THR A 534 31.89 -35.21 -3.14
CA THR A 534 31.08 -34.86 -4.30
C THR A 534 30.30 -33.58 -4.03
N ILE A 535 30.42 -32.59 -4.92
CA ILE A 535 29.84 -31.26 -4.75
C ILE A 535 28.34 -31.32 -5.05
N THR A 536 27.56 -31.51 -3.99
CA THR A 536 26.11 -31.33 -4.02
C THR A 536 25.74 -29.89 -3.71
N LYS A 537 24.46 -29.53 -3.94
CA LYS A 537 23.90 -28.24 -3.53
C LYS A 537 24.21 -27.86 -2.07
N LYS A 538 24.07 -28.82 -1.14
CA LYS A 538 24.32 -28.60 0.29
C LYS A 538 25.80 -28.34 0.56
N VAL A 539 26.69 -29.08 -0.10
CA VAL A 539 28.14 -28.94 0.03
C VAL A 539 28.59 -27.58 -0.48
N LEU A 540 28.14 -27.17 -1.66
CA LEU A 540 28.52 -25.88 -2.23
C LEU A 540 28.00 -24.71 -1.38
N ALA A 541 26.80 -24.84 -0.79
CA ALA A 541 26.28 -23.83 0.14
C ALA A 541 27.14 -23.73 1.41
N ARG A 542 27.60 -24.87 1.95
CA ARG A 542 28.55 -24.91 3.07
C ARG A 542 29.87 -24.25 2.71
N ILE A 543 30.44 -24.53 1.53
CA ILE A 543 31.70 -23.94 1.07
C ILE A 543 31.58 -22.42 0.97
N VAL A 544 30.50 -21.90 0.36
CA VAL A 544 30.29 -20.45 0.25
C VAL A 544 30.09 -19.82 1.63
N SER A 545 29.34 -20.46 2.53
CA SER A 545 29.16 -19.98 3.91
C SER A 545 30.47 -19.94 4.70
N ASP A 546 31.34 -20.95 4.55
CA ASP A 546 32.66 -20.98 5.18
C ASP A 546 33.59 -19.91 4.58
N CYS A 547 33.54 -19.71 3.26
CA CYS A 547 34.27 -18.64 2.58
C CYS A 547 33.85 -17.25 3.09
N ILE A 548 32.55 -17.00 3.29
CA ILE A 548 32.05 -15.75 3.87
C ILE A 548 32.60 -15.55 5.29
N THR A 549 32.67 -16.61 6.08
CA THR A 549 33.15 -16.55 7.46
C THR A 549 34.66 -16.30 7.55
N ARG A 550 35.45 -16.91 6.65
CA ARG A 550 36.92 -16.80 6.64
C ARG A 550 37.45 -15.54 5.96
N TYR A 551 36.86 -15.18 4.81
CA TYR A 551 37.39 -14.13 3.94
C TYR A 551 36.52 -12.87 3.91
N GLY A 552 35.37 -12.89 4.59
CA GLY A 552 34.40 -11.81 4.55
C GLY A 552 33.54 -11.82 3.28
N ILE A 553 32.57 -10.90 3.23
CA ILE A 553 31.59 -10.80 2.14
C ILE A 553 32.25 -10.33 0.83
N ASP A 554 33.27 -9.50 0.91
CA ASP A 554 33.87 -8.83 -0.26
C ASP A 554 34.69 -9.77 -1.15
N ALA A 555 35.25 -10.86 -0.62
CA ALA A 555 36.03 -11.84 -1.38
C ALA A 555 35.14 -12.89 -2.10
N VAL A 556 33.89 -13.03 -1.69
CA VAL A 556 32.98 -14.09 -2.13
C VAL A 556 32.49 -13.92 -3.59
N PRO A 557 32.18 -12.71 -4.10
CA PRO A 557 31.77 -12.51 -5.49
C PRO A 557 32.73 -13.15 -6.50
N ASP A 558 34.03 -13.02 -6.30
CA ASP A 558 35.03 -13.56 -7.23
C ASP A 558 35.08 -15.08 -7.20
N ILE A 559 35.00 -15.68 -6.01
CA ILE A 559 34.95 -17.14 -5.84
C ILE A 559 33.71 -17.69 -6.55
N VAL A 560 32.56 -17.08 -6.29
CA VAL A 560 31.28 -17.45 -6.88
C VAL A 560 31.29 -17.30 -8.41
N ASN A 561 31.88 -16.23 -8.94
CA ASN A 561 32.03 -16.03 -10.39
C ASN A 561 32.87 -17.15 -11.03
N LYS A 562 33.96 -17.58 -10.37
CA LYS A 562 34.78 -18.71 -10.85
C LYS A 562 34.01 -20.03 -10.79
N VAL A 563 33.27 -20.29 -9.71
CA VAL A 563 32.40 -21.48 -9.58
C VAL A 563 31.33 -21.50 -10.68
N LYS A 564 30.70 -20.36 -10.98
CA LYS A 564 29.75 -20.23 -12.09
C LYS A 564 30.38 -20.62 -13.43
N ARG A 565 31.56 -20.06 -13.76
CA ARG A 565 32.27 -20.36 -15.02
C ARG A 565 32.63 -21.85 -15.11
N PHE A 566 33.16 -22.41 -14.03
CA PHE A 566 33.47 -23.84 -13.92
C PHE A 566 32.21 -24.69 -14.15
N GLY A 567 31.12 -24.39 -13.44
CA GLY A 567 29.86 -25.11 -13.56
C GLY A 567 29.30 -25.12 -14.98
N PHE A 568 29.25 -23.98 -15.66
CA PHE A 568 28.72 -23.92 -17.03
C PHE A 568 29.58 -24.66 -18.07
N ASP A 569 30.91 -24.55 -17.99
CA ASP A 569 31.82 -25.26 -18.92
C ASP A 569 31.64 -26.77 -18.78
N TYR A 570 31.67 -27.28 -17.55
CA TYR A 570 31.55 -28.72 -17.32
C TYR A 570 30.13 -29.26 -17.39
N ALA A 571 29.10 -28.43 -17.20
CA ALA A 571 27.73 -28.82 -17.54
C ALA A 571 27.61 -29.10 -19.04
N THR A 572 28.22 -28.27 -19.88
CA THR A 572 28.23 -28.46 -21.34
C THR A 572 29.00 -29.73 -21.72
N ARG A 573 30.17 -29.96 -21.12
CA ARG A 573 31.00 -31.16 -21.38
C ARG A 573 30.42 -32.45 -20.80
N SER A 574 29.50 -32.36 -19.84
CA SER A 574 28.90 -33.53 -19.20
C SER A 574 28.11 -34.40 -20.17
N GLY A 575 27.68 -33.84 -21.31
CA GLY A 575 26.88 -34.52 -22.31
C GLY A 575 25.51 -34.96 -21.78
N ILE A 576 25.06 -34.39 -20.65
CA ILE A 576 23.78 -34.71 -20.06
C ILE A 576 22.68 -34.26 -21.01
N SER A 577 21.94 -35.25 -21.49
CA SER A 577 20.77 -35.10 -22.34
C SER A 577 19.66 -35.97 -21.77
N TRP A 578 18.48 -35.87 -22.35
CA TRP A 578 17.33 -36.66 -21.96
C TRP A 578 16.69 -37.28 -23.19
N ALA A 579 16.71 -38.61 -23.24
CA ALA A 579 16.07 -39.42 -24.27
C ALA A 579 15.07 -40.40 -23.61
N VAL A 580 14.15 -40.94 -24.42
CA VAL A 580 13.19 -41.96 -23.95
C VAL A 580 13.90 -43.19 -23.36
N GLY A 581 15.08 -43.54 -23.88
CA GLY A 581 15.90 -44.65 -23.38
C GLY A 581 16.46 -44.45 -21.96
N ASP A 582 16.53 -43.20 -21.47
CA ASP A 582 16.99 -42.91 -20.10
C ASP A 582 15.89 -43.15 -19.05
N VAL A 583 14.65 -43.36 -19.49
CA VAL A 583 13.50 -43.57 -18.61
C VAL A 583 13.32 -45.06 -18.35
N SER A 584 13.86 -45.55 -17.24
CA SER A 584 13.66 -46.94 -16.81
C SER A 584 12.27 -47.14 -16.21
N VAL A 585 11.41 -47.92 -16.88
CA VAL A 585 10.16 -48.38 -16.28
C VAL A 585 10.45 -49.56 -15.35
N PRO A 586 10.00 -49.53 -14.07
CA PRO A 586 10.16 -50.66 -13.17
C PRO A 586 9.52 -51.92 -13.75
N LYS A 587 10.20 -53.06 -13.63
CA LYS A 587 9.71 -54.35 -14.18
C LYS A 587 8.41 -54.85 -13.54
N GLU A 588 8.04 -54.30 -12.38
CA GLU A 588 6.87 -54.66 -11.59
C GLU A 588 5.59 -53.89 -12.00
N LYS A 589 5.73 -52.91 -12.90
CA LYS A 589 4.64 -52.11 -13.45
C LYS A 589 4.24 -52.67 -14.81
#